data_AF-A0A2G5IGI7-F1
#
_entry.id   AF-A0A2G5IGI7-F1
#
_cell.length_a   1.000
_cell.length_b   1.000
_cell.length_c   1.000
_cell.angle_alpha   90.00
_cell.angle_beta   90.00
_cell.angle_gamma   90.00
#
_symmetry.space_group_name_H-M   'P 1'
#
loop_
_entity.id
_entity.type
_entity.pdbx_description
1 polymer ?
#
loop_
_entity_poly.entity_id
_entity_poly.type
_entity_poly.pdbx_seq_one_letter_code
_entity_poly.pdbx_strand_id
1 'polypeptide(L)'
;MVEAVGAGSLVESLATQFRFTYGFEAGVSEKRSWGNSLPALAHTLLDAGLGDVEVLIEYPVPLSNYRVDALLAGAHPVTGEPSYVVVELKQWTAVQPVPDAEDLVTVEGMGNTARLHPIAQVRTSRSPSTVRASA
;
A
#
# COMPACT_ATOMS: atom_id res chain seq x y z
N MET A 1 -9.41 0.18 20.43
CA MET A 1 -8.97 1.45 21.05
C MET A 1 -7.61 1.76 20.47
N VAL A 2 -7.56 2.61 19.44
CA VAL A 2 -6.30 3.01 18.79
C VAL A 2 -5.74 4.16 19.62
N GLU A 3 -4.74 3.91 20.46
CA GLU A 3 -3.98 4.99 21.08
C GLU A 3 -3.17 5.69 19.99
N ALA A 4 -3.09 7.02 20.05
CA ALA A 4 -2.35 7.85 19.11
C ALA A 4 -0.83 7.59 19.27
N VAL A 5 -0.34 6.55 18.61
CA VAL A 5 1.08 6.31 18.40
C VAL A 5 1.55 7.37 17.41
N GLY A 6 2.40 8.30 17.87
CA GLY A 6 3.01 9.31 16.99
C GLY A 6 3.73 8.64 15.81
N ALA A 7 3.81 9.32 14.66
CA ALA A 7 4.41 8.75 13.46
C ALA A 7 5.83 8.19 13.68
N GLY A 8 6.61 8.81 14.58
CA GLY A 8 7.93 8.32 14.99
C GLY A 8 7.88 6.97 15.70
N SER A 9 6.99 6.79 16.68
CA SER A 9 6.85 5.52 17.40
C SER A 9 6.19 4.42 16.54
N LEU A 10 5.37 4.79 15.55
CA LEU A 10 4.81 3.83 14.58
C LEU A 10 5.90 3.26 13.67
N VAL A 11 6.75 4.12 13.10
CA VAL A 11 7.85 3.69 12.22
C VAL A 11 8.84 2.80 12.96
N GLU A 12 9.16 3.11 14.22
CA GLU A 12 10.04 2.28 15.05
C GLU A 12 9.42 0.91 15.36
N SER A 13 8.13 0.87 15.67
CA SER A 13 7.41 -0.38 15.91
C SER A 13 7.36 -1.26 14.65
N LEU A 14 7.06 -0.65 13.50
CA LEU A 14 7.07 -1.35 12.20
C LEU A 14 8.48 -1.83 11.83
N ALA A 15 9.51 -1.02 12.03
CA ALA A 15 10.90 -1.43 11.78
C ALA A 15 11.30 -2.64 12.64
N THR A 16 10.88 -2.65 13.91
CA THR A 16 11.12 -3.78 14.82
C THR A 16 10.41 -5.04 14.34
N GLN A 17 9.12 -4.94 14.01
CA GLN A 17 8.33 -6.06 13.50
C GLN A 17 8.86 -6.56 12.15
N PHE A 18 9.26 -5.66 11.27
CA PHE A 18 9.83 -5.97 9.96
C PHE A 18 11.11 -6.79 10.12
N ARG A 19 12.03 -6.35 10.99
CA ARG A 19 13.27 -7.08 11.26
C ARG A 19 12.98 -8.48 11.82
N PHE A 20 12.03 -8.60 12.74
CA PHE A 20 11.65 -9.88 13.30
C PHE A 20 11.06 -10.82 12.23
N THR A 21 10.22 -10.28 11.35
CA THR A 21 9.50 -11.06 10.32
C THR A 21 10.40 -11.48 9.17
N TYR A 22 11.27 -10.58 8.69
CA TYR A 22 12.05 -10.76 7.46
C TYR A 22 13.54 -11.02 7.68
N GLY A 23 14.04 -10.85 8.91
CA GLY A 23 15.43 -11.16 9.26
C GLY A 23 16.46 -10.10 8.84
N PHE A 24 16.03 -8.97 8.27
CA PHE A 24 16.90 -7.85 7.90
C PHE A 24 16.27 -6.50 8.23
N GLU A 25 17.09 -5.45 8.25
CA GLU A 25 16.66 -4.09 8.57
C GLU A 25 15.91 -3.45 7.40
N ALA A 26 14.78 -2.81 7.68
CA ALA A 26 14.09 -1.98 6.70
C ALA A 26 14.97 -0.80 6.25
N GLY A 27 14.91 -0.50 4.95
CA GLY A 27 15.73 0.54 4.34
C GLY A 27 15.32 1.96 4.80
N VAL A 28 16.21 2.94 4.63
CA VAL A 28 15.90 4.34 4.97
C VAL A 28 14.72 4.88 4.15
N SER A 29 14.65 4.52 2.87
CA SER A 29 13.53 4.91 2.00
C SER A 29 12.21 4.25 2.42
N GLU A 30 12.26 3.02 2.89
CA GLU A 30 11.09 2.25 3.35
C GLU A 30 10.53 2.80 4.67
N LYS A 31 11.42 3.08 5.64
CA LYS A 31 11.05 3.79 6.88
C LYS A 31 10.46 5.18 6.59
N ARG A 32 11.04 5.91 5.63
CA ARG A 32 10.53 7.21 5.20
C ARG A 32 9.16 7.10 4.54
N SER A 33 8.94 6.12 3.67
CA SER A 33 7.63 5.93 3.04
C SER A 33 6.57 5.63 4.09
N TRP A 34 6.85 4.77 5.08
CA TRP A 34 5.92 4.51 6.17
C TRP A 34 5.56 5.76 6.95
N GLY A 35 6.57 6.55 7.34
CA GLY A 35 6.36 7.79 8.11
C GLY A 35 5.55 8.84 7.36
N ASN A 36 5.63 8.87 6.02
CA ASN A 36 4.87 9.79 5.19
C ASN A 36 3.45 9.30 4.91
N SER A 37 3.29 8.00 4.62
CA SER A 37 2.07 7.48 4.00
C SER A 37 1.07 6.93 5.00
N LEU A 38 1.53 6.24 6.05
CA LEU A 38 0.63 5.55 6.99
C LEU A 38 -0.19 6.50 7.84
N PRO A 39 0.36 7.63 8.34
CA PRO A 39 -0.47 8.62 9.01
C PRO A 39 -1.55 9.18 8.07
N ALA A 40 -1.23 9.48 6.81
CA ALA A 40 -2.21 10.00 5.85
C ALA A 40 -3.33 8.98 5.56
N LEU A 41 -2.98 7.69 5.43
CA LEU A 41 -3.97 6.62 5.30
C LEU A 41 -4.86 6.53 6.54
N ALA A 42 -4.28 6.54 7.73
CA ALA A 42 -5.04 6.47 8.98
C ALA A 42 -6.03 7.63 9.13
N HIS A 43 -5.60 8.87 8.84
CA HIS A 43 -6.49 10.04 8.86
C HIS A 43 -7.62 9.89 7.85
N THR A 44 -7.33 9.43 6.62
CA THR A 44 -8.34 9.21 5.58
C THR A 44 -9.40 8.20 6.02
N LEU A 45 -8.99 7.11 6.68
CA LEU A 45 -9.93 6.10 7.21
C LEU A 45 -10.78 6.66 8.35
N LEU A 46 -10.18 7.41 9.27
CA LEU A 46 -10.91 8.06 10.36
C LEU A 46 -11.94 9.08 9.85
N ASP A 47 -11.55 9.93 8.91
CA ASP A 47 -12.43 10.92 8.27
C ASP A 47 -13.58 10.27 7.51
N ALA A 48 -13.36 9.07 6.96
CA ALA A 48 -14.39 8.25 6.32
C ALA A 48 -15.30 7.50 7.31
N GLY A 49 -15.08 7.62 8.62
CA GLY A 49 -15.83 6.88 9.65
C GLY A 49 -15.46 5.40 9.73
N LEU A 50 -14.30 5.01 9.20
CA LEU A 50 -13.79 3.63 9.14
C LEU A 50 -12.76 3.34 10.25
N GLY A 51 -12.85 4.02 11.39
CA GLY A 51 -11.89 3.88 12.49
C GLY A 51 -11.84 2.50 13.15
N ASP A 52 -12.88 1.69 12.97
CA ASP A 52 -12.97 0.31 13.48
C ASP A 52 -12.48 -0.75 12.48
N VAL A 53 -12.06 -0.35 11.27
CA VAL A 53 -11.48 -1.26 10.28
C VAL A 53 -10.08 -1.67 10.71
N GLU A 54 -9.79 -2.96 10.68
CA GLU A 54 -8.46 -3.47 10.95
C GLU A 54 -7.54 -3.20 9.76
N VAL A 55 -6.34 -2.69 10.03
CA VAL A 55 -5.35 -2.34 9.02
C VAL A 55 -4.09 -3.17 9.25
N LEU A 56 -3.78 -4.06 8.31
CA LEU A 56 -2.56 -4.85 8.31
C LEU A 56 -1.55 -4.18 7.37
N ILE A 57 -0.37 -3.83 7.90
CA ILE A 57 0.69 -3.12 7.17
C ILE A 57 1.75 -4.09 6.66
N GLU A 58 2.26 -3.87 5.44
CA GLU A 58 3.28 -4.71 4.80
C GLU A 58 2.87 -6.20 4.74
N TYR A 59 1.61 -6.45 4.38
CA TYR A 59 1.02 -7.78 4.40
C TYR A 59 1.59 -8.65 3.27
N PRO A 60 2.19 -9.82 3.58
CA PRO A 60 2.78 -10.68 2.57
C PRO A 60 1.72 -11.34 1.70
N VAL A 61 1.89 -11.29 0.38
CA VAL A 61 1.01 -11.97 -0.57
C VAL A 61 1.41 -13.45 -0.64
N PRO A 62 0.49 -14.39 -0.33
CA PRO A 62 0.80 -15.82 -0.31
C PRO A 62 1.46 -16.30 -1.62
N LEU A 63 2.39 -17.23 -1.48
CA LEU A 63 3.10 -17.87 -2.60
C LEU A 63 3.95 -16.88 -3.45
N SER A 64 4.31 -15.73 -2.89
CA SER A 64 5.19 -14.76 -3.55
C SER A 64 6.10 -14.06 -2.55
N ASN A 65 7.09 -13.33 -3.05
CA ASN A 65 7.91 -12.41 -2.24
C ASN A 65 7.34 -10.98 -2.25
N TYR A 66 6.13 -10.78 -2.78
CA TYR A 66 5.47 -9.47 -2.80
C TYR A 66 4.74 -9.21 -1.48
N ARG A 67 4.62 -7.92 -1.16
CA ARG A 67 3.84 -7.42 -0.04
C ARG A 67 2.93 -6.31 -0.55
N VAL A 68 1.78 -6.15 0.09
CA VAL A 68 0.91 -4.99 -0.12
C VAL A 68 1.13 -4.01 1.02
N ASP A 69 1.10 -2.71 0.70
CA ASP A 69 1.40 -1.67 1.68
C ASP A 69 0.40 -1.70 2.85
N ALA A 70 -0.90 -1.85 2.54
CA ALA A 70 -1.93 -2.08 3.54
C ALA A 70 -3.05 -3.02 3.05
N LEU A 71 -3.54 -3.86 3.95
CA LEU A 71 -4.75 -4.66 3.79
C LEU A 71 -5.77 -4.20 4.83
N LEU A 72 -6.91 -3.69 4.36
CA LEU A 72 -8.04 -3.31 5.19
C LEU A 72 -8.96 -4.52 5.35
N ALA A 73 -9.27 -4.91 6.58
CA ALA A 73 -10.17 -6.01 6.91
C ALA A 73 -11.33 -5.49 7.77
N GLY A 74 -12.56 -5.77 7.32
CA GLY A 74 -13.77 -5.35 8.02
C GLY A 74 -15.00 -6.11 7.54
N ALA A 75 -16.18 -5.51 7.73
CA ALA A 75 -17.45 -6.07 7.26
C ALA A 75 -18.05 -5.17 6.16
N HIS A 76 -18.67 -5.79 5.16
CA HIS A 76 -19.39 -5.08 4.12
C HIS A 76 -20.62 -4.38 4.73
N PRO A 77 -20.83 -3.07 4.49
CA PRO A 77 -21.82 -2.28 5.24
C PRO A 77 -23.28 -2.71 5.00
N VAL A 78 -23.56 -3.40 3.89
CA VAL A 78 -24.92 -3.86 3.56
C VAL A 78 -25.16 -5.31 3.96
N THR A 79 -24.18 -6.19 3.75
CA THR A 79 -24.36 -7.65 3.92
C THR A 79 -23.83 -8.16 5.25
N GLY A 80 -22.96 -7.41 5.92
CA GLY A 80 -22.28 -7.84 7.15
C GLY A 80 -21.21 -8.92 6.92
N GLU A 81 -21.00 -9.37 5.69
CA GLU A 81 -19.98 -10.37 5.36
C GLU A 81 -18.58 -9.79 5.44
N PRO A 82 -17.54 -10.61 5.70
CA PRO A 82 -16.15 -10.17 5.65
C PRO A 82 -15.82 -9.48 4.32
N SER A 83 -15.18 -8.31 4.40
CA SER A 83 -14.78 -7.48 3.26
C SER A 83 -13.33 -7.06 3.41
N TYR A 84 -12.57 -7.19 2.32
CA TYR A 84 -11.14 -6.89 2.30
C TYR A 84 -10.80 -5.92 1.17
N VAL A 85 -9.97 -4.92 1.46
CA VAL A 85 -9.48 -3.96 0.47
C VAL A 85 -7.96 -3.91 0.54
N VAL A 86 -7.32 -4.17 -0.60
CA VAL A 86 -5.87 -3.98 -0.76
C VAL A 86 -5.60 -2.53 -1.14
N VAL A 87 -4.69 -1.89 -0.41
CA VAL A 87 -4.26 -0.51 -0.65
C VAL A 87 -2.77 -0.52 -0.97
N GLU A 88 -2.45 0.08 -2.11
CA GLU A 88 -1.09 0.32 -2.58
C GLU A 88 -0.84 1.83 -2.56
N LEU A 89 0.18 2.28 -1.84
CA LEU A 89 0.50 3.67 -1.58
C LEU A 89 1.61 4.13 -2.53
N LYS A 90 1.32 5.15 -3.33
CA LYS A 90 2.34 5.79 -4.18
C LYS A 90 2.82 7.08 -3.55
N GLN A 91 4.14 7.23 -3.46
CA GLN A 91 4.81 8.43 -2.97
C GLN A 91 5.13 9.37 -4.14
N TRP A 92 4.11 9.79 -4.88
CA TRP A 92 4.25 10.71 -6.01
C TRP A 92 3.79 12.10 -5.59
N THR A 93 4.67 13.09 -5.69
CA THR A 93 4.40 14.47 -5.26
C THR A 93 3.75 15.30 -6.35
N ALA A 94 4.19 15.12 -7.59
CA ALA A 94 3.63 15.77 -8.77
C ALA A 94 3.80 14.87 -10.00
N VAL A 95 2.81 14.94 -10.90
CA VAL A 95 2.80 14.19 -12.16
C VAL A 95 2.50 15.11 -13.34
N GLN A 96 3.08 14.79 -14.49
CA GLN A 96 2.77 15.45 -15.76
C GLN A 96 2.37 14.39 -16.81
N PRO A 97 1.30 14.61 -17.59
CA PRO A 97 0.91 13.69 -18.65
C PRO A 97 1.99 13.63 -19.73
N VAL A 98 2.17 12.46 -20.34
CA VAL A 98 3.00 12.31 -21.54
C VAL A 98 2.16 12.62 -22.78
N PRO A 99 2.59 13.52 -23.68
CA PRO A 99 1.87 13.81 -24.92
C PRO A 99 1.60 12.53 -25.73
N ASP A 100 0.38 12.42 -26.26
CA ASP A 100 -0.07 11.30 -27.11
C ASP A 100 -0.02 9.91 -26.44
N ALA A 101 0.09 9.83 -25.10
CA ALA A 101 0.09 8.59 -24.35
C ALA A 101 -0.77 8.70 -23.07
N GLU A 102 -2.07 8.44 -23.19
CA GLU A 102 -3.08 8.65 -22.12
C GLU A 102 -2.78 7.94 -20.80
N ASP A 103 -2.20 6.74 -20.86
CA ASP A 103 -1.90 5.94 -19.68
C ASP A 103 -0.52 6.25 -19.07
N LEU A 104 0.26 7.18 -19.66
CA LEU A 104 1.62 7.47 -19.21
C LEU A 104 1.73 8.85 -18.56
N VAL A 105 2.46 8.87 -17.44
CA VAL A 105 2.83 10.07 -16.73
C VAL A 105 4.33 10.09 -16.45
N THR A 106 4.89 11.29 -16.33
CA THR A 106 6.19 11.50 -15.70
C THR A 106 5.97 11.97 -14.26
N VAL A 107 6.87 11.60 -13.36
CA VAL A 107 6.77 11.91 -11.93
C VAL A 107 7.95 12.78 -11.54
N GLU A 108 7.68 13.92 -10.92
CA GLU A 108 8.73 14.83 -10.45
C GLU A 108 9.65 14.12 -9.46
N GLY A 109 10.97 14.33 -9.59
CA GLY A 109 11.97 13.68 -8.73
C GLY A 109 12.25 12.21 -9.06
N MET A 110 11.58 11.61 -10.05
CA MET A 110 11.83 10.23 -10.51
C MET A 110 12.41 10.15 -11.93
N GLY A 111 13.36 11.05 -12.23
CA GLY A 111 14.16 11.00 -13.47
C GLY A 111 13.39 11.32 -14.75
N ASN A 112 12.19 11.91 -14.67
CA ASN A 112 11.31 12.24 -15.80
C ASN A 112 11.07 11.06 -16.77
N THR A 113 11.24 9.82 -16.33
CA THR A 113 10.91 8.63 -17.12
C THR A 113 9.40 8.42 -17.12
N ALA A 114 8.84 8.10 -18.30
CA ALA A 114 7.43 7.75 -18.44
C ALA A 114 7.08 6.48 -17.65
N ARG A 115 5.96 6.50 -16.94
CA ARG A 115 5.43 5.38 -16.14
C ARG A 115 3.94 5.28 -16.34
N LEU A 116 3.41 4.06 -16.21
CA LEU A 116 1.95 3.86 -16.21
C LEU A 116 1.31 4.65 -15.06
N HIS A 117 0.23 5.37 -15.35
CA HIS A 117 -0.63 5.97 -14.35
C HIS A 117 -1.16 4.89 -13.38
N PRO A 118 -1.37 5.17 -12.07
CA PRO A 118 -1.77 4.14 -11.11
C PRO A 118 -3.04 3.39 -11.52
N ILE A 119 -4.01 4.06 -12.13
CA ILE A 119 -5.23 3.40 -12.65
C ILE A 119 -4.92 2.38 -13.76
N ALA A 120 -3.95 2.69 -14.62
CA ALA A 120 -3.53 1.82 -15.71
C ALA A 120 -2.73 0.62 -15.18
N GLN A 121 -1.93 0.83 -14.12
CA GLN A 121 -1.23 -0.24 -13.40
C GLN A 121 -2.22 -1.27 -12.84
N VAL A 122 -3.30 -0.81 -12.19
CA VAL A 122 -4.35 -1.68 -11.63
C VAL A 122 -5.10 -2.45 -12.72
N ARG A 123 -5.36 -1.82 -13.87
CA ARG A 123 -6.03 -2.49 -15.00
C ARG A 123 -5.16 -3.60 -15.58
N THR A 124 -3.86 -3.35 -15.71
CA THR A 124 -2.91 -4.29 -16.33
C THR A 124 -2.54 -5.45 -15.41
N SER A 125 -2.51 -5.23 -14.09
CA SER A 125 -2.18 -6.27 -13.10
C SER A 125 -3.24 -7.37 -12.95
N ARG A 126 -4.38 -7.26 -13.64
CA ARG A 126 -5.48 -8.26 -13.62
C ARG A 126 -5.32 -9.44 -14.58
N SER A 127 -4.19 -9.60 -15.28
CA SER A 127 -3.93 -10.87 -16.00
C SER A 127 -3.63 -11.98 -14.99
N PRO A 128 -4.50 -13.00 -14.83
CA PRO A 128 -4.19 -14.12 -13.96
C PRO A 128 -3.10 -14.94 -14.64
N SER A 129 -1.88 -14.89 -14.11
CA SER A 129 -0.93 -15.99 -14.30
C SER A 129 -1.62 -17.24 -13.76
N THR A 130 -2.07 -18.08 -14.68
CA THR A 130 -2.69 -19.38 -14.41
C THR A 130 -1.74 -20.21 -13.54
N VAL A 131 -2.05 -20.34 -12.26
CA VAL A 131 -1.46 -21.38 -11.41
C VAL A 131 -2.11 -22.69 -11.84
N ARG A 132 -1.46 -23.42 -12.76
CA ARG A 132 -1.73 -24.84 -12.95
C ARG A 132 -0.98 -25.59 -11.84
N ALA A 133 -1.71 -25.94 -10.78
CA ALA A 133 -1.29 -27.06 -9.95
C ALA A 133 -1.48 -28.34 -10.77
N SER A 134 -0.37 -29.00 -11.11
CA SER A 134 -0.36 -30.43 -11.45
C SER A 134 0.07 -31.19 -10.20
N ALA A 135 -0.73 -32.20 -9.87
CA ALA A 135 -0.65 -33.09 -8.71
C ALA A 135 0.70 -33.76 -8.53
#